data_AF-A0A6J7P6J2-F1
#
_entry.id   AF-A0A6J7P6J2-F1
#
_cell.length_a   1.000
_cell.length_b   1.000
_cell.length_c   1.000
_cell.angle_alpha   90.00
_cell.angle_beta   90.00
_cell.angle_gamma   90.00
#
_symmetry.space_group_name_H-M   'P 1'
#
loop_
_entity.id
_entity.type
_entity.pdbx_description
1 polymer ?
#
loop_
_entity_poly.entity_id
_entity_poly.type
_entity_poly.pdbx_seq_one_letter_code
_entity_poly.pdbx_strand_id
1 'polypeptide(L)'
;MVSARVHNGILLLGFEGIEDRNAIEAFRNELLYADVDIDAPGVDEDDYHVLQLVGCKAFLVDGDEFGVVSDVLNLPGQDVLSIKTATGEVLIPFVRQLVPVVDIKKKTMTVIPPVIAGSI
;
A
#
# COMPACT_ATOMS: atom_id res chain seq x y z
N MET A 1 16.59 7.31 17.60
CA MET A 1 17.26 6.10 17.05
C MET A 1 18.69 6.47 16.72
N VAL A 2 19.68 5.72 17.22
CA VAL A 2 21.11 6.09 17.12
C VAL A 2 21.79 5.35 15.97
N SER A 3 21.37 4.12 15.65
CA SER A 3 21.91 3.36 14.51
C SER A 3 20.95 2.29 14.01
N ALA A 4 20.95 2.03 12.70
CA ALA A 4 20.41 0.81 12.09
C ALA A 4 21.46 0.16 11.20
N ARG A 5 21.55 -1.17 11.25
CA ARG A 5 22.27 -1.94 10.23
C ARG A 5 21.73 -3.36 10.12
N VAL A 6 21.80 -3.92 8.92
CA VAL A 6 21.49 -5.34 8.70
C VAL A 6 22.76 -6.16 8.88
N HIS A 7 22.69 -7.23 9.66
CA HIS A 7 23.79 -8.19 9.83
C HIS A 7 23.22 -9.61 9.82
N ASN A 8 23.69 -10.45 8.88
CA ASN A 8 23.22 -11.84 8.70
C ASN A 8 21.70 -11.98 8.61
N GLY A 9 21.02 -11.07 7.90
CA GLY A 9 19.57 -11.07 7.73
C GLY A 9 18.78 -10.56 8.93
N ILE A 10 19.45 -10.08 9.98
CA ILE A 10 18.82 -9.51 11.17
C ILE A 10 19.03 -8.00 11.17
N LEU A 11 17.94 -7.24 11.37
CA LEU A 11 18.02 -5.79 11.58
C LEU A 11 18.47 -5.50 13.01
N LEU A 12 19.65 -4.92 13.17
CA LEU A 12 20.18 -4.46 14.45
C LEU A 12 19.86 -2.97 14.62
N LEU A 13 19.20 -2.64 15.73
CA LEU A 13 18.81 -1.29 16.10
C LEU A 13 19.56 -0.84 17.36
N GLY A 14 20.02 0.41 17.36
CA GLY A 14 20.58 1.09 18.53
C GLY A 14 19.62 2.19 19.00
N PHE A 15 19.26 2.14 20.28
CA PHE A 15 18.36 3.10 20.91
C PHE A 15 19.14 4.12 21.73
N GLU A 16 18.67 5.35 21.74
CA GLU A 16 19.29 6.42 22.53
C GLU A 16 19.10 6.14 24.02
N GLY A 17 20.14 6.28 24.82
CA GLY A 17 20.10 5.98 26.26
C GLY A 17 20.21 4.50 26.64
N ILE A 18 20.36 3.58 25.68
CA ILE A 18 20.62 2.16 25.94
C ILE A 18 21.97 1.77 25.34
N GLU A 19 23.01 1.78 26.16
CA GLU A 19 24.40 1.58 25.72
C GLU A 19 25.00 0.23 26.16
N ASP A 20 24.31 -0.50 27.04
CA ASP A 20 24.78 -1.78 27.56
C ASP A 20 23.83 -2.95 27.27
N ARG A 21 24.42 -4.15 27.21
CA ARG A 21 23.70 -5.38 26.91
C ARG A 21 22.64 -5.70 27.95
N ASN A 22 22.85 -5.41 29.23
CA ASN A 22 21.89 -5.78 30.26
C ASN A 22 20.65 -4.86 30.22
N ALA A 23 20.84 -3.57 29.91
CA ALA A 23 19.74 -2.63 29.79
C ALA A 23 18.78 -2.98 28.64
N ILE A 24 19.29 -3.46 27.49
CA ILE A 24 18.42 -3.84 26.37
C ILE A 24 17.66 -5.16 26.62
N GLU A 25 18.17 -6.05 27.49
CA GLU A 25 17.51 -7.33 27.80
C GLU A 25 16.13 -7.14 28.45
N ALA A 26 15.92 -6.03 29.17
CA ALA A 26 14.61 -5.70 29.74
C ALA A 26 13.53 -5.43 28.69
N PHE A 27 13.91 -5.10 27.46
CA PHE A 27 13.01 -4.86 26.32
C PHE A 27 12.87 -6.09 25.41
N ARG A 28 13.44 -7.24 25.82
CA ARG A 28 13.27 -8.48 25.08
C ARG A 28 11.80 -8.89 25.10
N ASN A 29 11.28 -9.24 23.93
CA ASN A 29 9.88 -9.62 23.69
C ASN A 29 8.88 -8.46 23.82
N GLU A 30 9.34 -7.22 23.96
CA GLU A 30 8.47 -6.06 23.83
C GLU A 30 8.15 -5.77 22.36
N LEU A 31 6.99 -5.18 22.13
CA LEU A 31 6.55 -4.78 20.79
C LEU A 31 7.10 -3.40 20.45
N LEU A 32 7.80 -3.31 19.32
CA LEU A 32 8.25 -2.04 18.76
C LEU A 32 7.19 -1.52 17.79
N TYR A 33 6.52 -0.44 18.19
CA TYR A 33 5.60 0.30 17.33
C TYR A 33 6.28 1.56 16.81
N ALA A 34 5.93 1.93 15.58
CA ALA A 34 6.23 3.24 15.02
C ALA A 34 4.91 3.81 14.47
N ASP A 35 4.65 5.08 14.76
CA ASP A 35 3.55 5.78 14.11
C ASP A 35 3.91 5.95 12.63
N VAL A 36 3.06 5.40 11.77
CA VAL A 36 3.16 5.56 10.32
C VAL A 36 2.25 6.71 9.94
N ASP A 37 2.83 7.79 9.45
CA ASP A 37 2.05 8.83 8.78
C ASP A 37 1.61 8.29 7.41
N ILE A 38 0.36 7.83 7.34
CA ILE A 38 -0.23 7.27 6.11
C ILE A 38 -0.36 8.37 5.04
N ASP A 39 -0.35 9.65 5.39
CA ASP A 39 -0.43 10.75 4.42
C ASP A 39 0.97 11.20 3.94
N ALA A 40 2.05 10.67 4.53
CA ALA A 40 3.39 10.91 4.05
C ALA A 40 3.56 10.29 2.64
N PRO A 41 4.24 11.00 1.72
CA PRO A 41 4.56 10.42 0.42
C PRO A 41 5.49 9.21 0.59
N GLY A 42 5.28 8.20 -0.26
CA GLY A 42 6.19 7.06 -0.38
C GLY A 42 7.61 7.49 -0.77
N VAL A 43 8.54 6.54 -0.73
CA VAL A 43 9.95 6.82 -1.08
C VAL A 43 10.07 7.21 -2.56
N ASP A 44 9.23 6.59 -3.40
CA ASP A 44 9.10 6.84 -4.83
C ASP A 44 7.69 7.33 -5.19
N GLU A 45 7.53 8.00 -6.34
CA GLU A 45 6.23 8.53 -6.79
C GLU A 45 5.16 7.45 -7.05
N ASP A 46 5.58 6.21 -7.27
CA ASP A 46 4.71 5.05 -7.50
C ASP A 46 4.59 4.13 -6.26
N ASP A 47 5.10 4.57 -5.11
CA ASP A 47 5.05 3.82 -3.86
C ASP A 47 3.84 4.26 -3.03
N TYR A 48 2.84 3.38 -2.93
CA TYR A 48 1.56 3.67 -2.30
C TYR A 48 1.29 2.69 -1.17
N HIS A 49 0.88 3.22 -0.01
CA HIS A 49 0.39 2.39 1.08
C HIS A 49 -1.02 1.88 0.75
N VAL A 50 -1.32 0.62 1.07
CA VAL A 50 -2.66 0.02 0.83
C VAL A 50 -3.79 0.88 1.40
N LEU A 51 -3.58 1.40 2.63
CA LEU A 51 -4.53 2.29 3.30
C LEU A 51 -4.76 3.63 2.58
N GLN A 52 -3.80 4.09 1.78
CA GLN A 52 -3.98 5.28 0.95
C GLN A 52 -4.89 5.00 -0.25
N LEU A 53 -4.80 3.80 -0.82
CA LEU A 53 -5.55 3.38 -2.01
C LEU A 53 -7.00 3.04 -1.71
N VAL A 54 -7.26 2.38 -0.57
CA VAL A 54 -8.63 2.04 -0.15
C VAL A 54 -9.47 3.31 0.00
N GLY A 55 -10.70 3.27 -0.54
CA GLY A 55 -11.62 4.39 -0.56
C GLY A 55 -11.41 5.39 -1.71
N CYS A 56 -10.37 5.21 -2.54
CA CYS A 56 -10.21 6.04 -3.73
C CYS A 56 -11.33 5.78 -4.75
N LYS A 57 -11.83 6.84 -5.38
CA LYS A 57 -12.75 6.76 -6.51
C LYS A 57 -11.99 6.41 -7.78
N ALA A 58 -12.43 5.37 -8.47
CA ALA A 58 -11.89 4.92 -9.73
C ALA A 58 -12.73 5.50 -10.88
N PHE A 59 -12.06 6.11 -11.86
CA PHE A 59 -12.67 6.64 -13.07
C PHE A 59 -12.12 5.93 -14.30
N LEU A 60 -12.94 5.77 -15.33
CA LEU A 60 -12.51 5.32 -16.64
C LEU A 60 -11.73 6.42 -17.36
N VAL A 61 -11.10 6.06 -18.48
CA VAL A 61 -10.26 6.98 -19.28
C VAL A 61 -11.08 8.13 -19.89
N ASP A 62 -12.36 7.91 -20.13
CA ASP A 62 -13.32 8.91 -20.60
C ASP A 62 -13.85 9.83 -19.49
N GLY A 63 -13.50 9.55 -18.22
CA GLY A 63 -13.90 10.33 -17.05
C GLY A 63 -15.13 9.80 -16.32
N ASP A 64 -15.76 8.73 -16.80
CA ASP A 64 -16.94 8.15 -16.13
C ASP A 64 -16.54 7.47 -14.81
N GLU A 65 -17.39 7.61 -13.78
CA GLU A 65 -17.16 6.96 -12.49
C GLU A 65 -17.34 5.44 -12.62
N PHE A 66 -16.27 4.70 -12.37
CA PHE A 66 -16.26 3.23 -12.43
C PHE A 66 -16.70 2.62 -11.10
N GLY A 67 -16.22 3.18 -9.99
CA GLY A 67 -16.53 2.68 -8.66
C GLY A 67 -15.56 3.20 -7.59
N VAL A 68 -15.50 2.48 -6.48
CA VAL A 68 -14.63 2.81 -5.34
C VAL A 68 -13.78 1.61 -4.97
N VAL A 69 -12.49 1.83 -4.71
CA VAL A 69 -11.57 0.79 -4.23
C VAL A 69 -12.04 0.33 -2.85
N SER A 70 -12.48 -0.91 -2.75
CA SER A 70 -12.91 -1.54 -1.50
C SER A 70 -11.78 -2.22 -0.75
N ASP A 71 -10.82 -2.80 -1.47
CA ASP A 71 -9.70 -3.53 -0.87
C ASP A 71 -8.50 -3.63 -1.82
N VAL A 72 -7.33 -4.02 -1.29
CA VAL A 72 -6.14 -4.37 -2.08
C VAL A 72 -5.67 -5.77 -1.69
N LEU A 73 -5.72 -6.69 -2.64
CA LEU A 73 -5.31 -8.08 -2.45
C LEU A 73 -3.82 -8.21 -2.80
N ASN A 74 -3.00 -8.53 -1.80
CA ASN A 74 -1.60 -8.91 -2.02
C ASN A 74 -1.52 -10.38 -2.46
N LEU A 75 -1.50 -10.62 -3.76
CA LEU A 75 -1.39 -11.98 -4.33
C LEU A 75 0.07 -12.33 -4.66
N PRO A 76 0.42 -13.62 -4.74
CA PRO A 76 1.73 -14.03 -5.22
C PRO A 76 1.98 -13.51 -6.64
N GLY A 77 2.90 -12.55 -6.77
CA GLY A 77 3.36 -12.00 -8.05
C GLY A 77 2.92 -10.56 -8.35
N GLN A 78 1.79 -10.08 -7.80
CA GLN A 78 1.37 -8.68 -7.92
C GLN A 78 0.19 -8.35 -6.99
N ASP A 79 -0.01 -7.05 -6.77
CA ASP A 79 -1.17 -6.54 -6.06
C ASP A 79 -2.37 -6.35 -6.99
N VAL A 80 -3.57 -6.56 -6.46
CA VAL A 80 -4.82 -6.46 -7.20
C VAL A 80 -5.81 -5.59 -6.43
N LEU A 81 -6.31 -4.55 -7.07
CA LEU A 81 -7.39 -3.71 -6.53
C LEU A 81 -8.72 -4.45 -6.64
N SER A 82 -9.46 -4.50 -5.54
CA SER A 82 -10.88 -4.79 -5.53
C SER A 82 -11.64 -3.48 -5.63
N ILE A 83 -12.43 -3.32 -6.71
CA ILE A 83 -13.23 -2.13 -6.96
C ILE A 83 -14.69 -2.50 -6.94
N LYS A 84 -15.44 -1.87 -6.03
CA LYS A 84 -16.89 -1.99 -5.95
C LYS A 84 -17.53 -1.04 -6.97
N THR A 85 -18.17 -1.61 -7.99
CA THR A 85 -18.91 -0.91 -9.03
C THR A 85 -20.42 -1.04 -8.78
N ALA A 86 -21.24 -0.39 -9.62
CA ALA A 86 -22.69 -0.52 -9.56
C ALA A 86 -23.18 -1.94 -9.87
N THR A 87 -22.42 -2.73 -10.63
CA THR A 87 -22.80 -4.06 -11.10
C THR A 87 -22.17 -5.19 -10.29
N GLY A 88 -21.27 -4.88 -9.36
CA GLY A 88 -20.60 -5.88 -8.52
C GLY A 88 -19.18 -5.48 -8.15
N GLU A 89 -18.35 -6.47 -7.88
CA GLU A 89 -16.93 -6.29 -7.57
C GLU A 89 -16.10 -6.65 -8.81
N VAL A 90 -15.12 -5.81 -9.13
CA VAL A 90 -14.18 -6.02 -10.24
C VAL A 90 -12.75 -5.99 -9.71
N LEU A 91 -11.95 -6.96 -10.12
CA LEU A 91 -10.55 -7.08 -9.75
C LEU A 91 -9.66 -6.51 -10.86
N ILE A 92 -8.82 -5.53 -10.52
CA ILE A 92 -7.89 -4.89 -11.46
C ILE A 92 -6.46 -5.00 -10.93
N PRO A 93 -5.53 -5.65 -11.65
CA PRO A 93 -4.12 -5.64 -11.29
C PRO A 93 -3.57 -4.23 -11.14
N PHE A 94 -2.88 -3.96 -10.03
CA PHE A 94 -2.33 -2.63 -9.73
C PHE A 94 -1.00 -2.43 -10.45
N VAL A 95 -1.10 -2.28 -11.78
CA VAL A 95 0.04 -2.04 -12.67
C VAL A 95 -0.21 -0.79 -13.49
N ARG A 96 0.85 -0.06 -13.83
CA ARG A 96 0.78 1.22 -14.54
C ARG A 96 0.01 1.19 -15.86
N GLN A 97 -0.07 0.02 -16.51
CA GLN A 97 -0.85 -0.16 -17.73
C GLN A 97 -2.37 -0.12 -17.49
N LEU A 98 -2.82 -0.55 -16.33
CA LEU A 98 -4.24 -0.60 -15.97
C LEU A 98 -4.63 0.52 -14.99
N VAL A 99 -3.68 1.04 -14.22
CA VAL A 99 -3.88 2.16 -13.30
C VAL A 99 -2.82 3.24 -13.59
N PRO A 100 -2.97 4.00 -14.69
CA PRO A 100 -1.94 4.93 -15.16
C PRO A 100 -1.81 6.20 -14.30
N VAL A 101 -2.85 6.57 -13.54
CA VAL A 101 -2.89 7.80 -12.76
C VAL A 101 -3.49 7.51 -11.39
N VAL A 102 -2.77 7.90 -10.34
CA VAL A 102 -3.22 7.83 -8.95
C VAL A 102 -2.99 9.20 -8.31
N ASP A 103 -4.04 9.76 -7.70
CA ASP A 103 -3.99 11.00 -6.94
C ASP A 103 -4.51 10.73 -5.51
N ILE A 104 -3.57 10.44 -4.62
CA ILE A 104 -3.86 10.14 -3.21
C ILE A 104 -4.46 11.36 -2.50
N LYS A 105 -4.03 12.58 -2.83
CA LYS A 105 -4.54 13.81 -2.22
C LYS A 105 -6.01 14.04 -2.53
N LYS A 106 -6.43 13.73 -3.76
CA LYS A 106 -7.84 13.81 -4.17
C LYS A 106 -8.63 12.54 -3.89
N LYS A 107 -7.99 11.45 -3.46
CA LYS A 107 -8.57 10.11 -3.33
C LYS A 107 -9.22 9.65 -4.65
N THR A 108 -8.50 9.82 -5.76
CA THR A 108 -8.99 9.44 -7.10
C THR A 108 -7.92 8.69 -7.89
N MET A 109 -8.34 7.81 -8.81
CA MET A 109 -7.46 7.15 -9.77
C MET A 109 -8.16 6.93 -11.11
N THR A 110 -7.37 6.84 -12.18
CA THR A 110 -7.85 6.40 -13.49
C THR A 110 -7.56 4.91 -13.65
N VAL A 111 -8.56 4.15 -14.07
CA VAL A 111 -8.46 2.71 -14.29
C VAL A 111 -8.86 2.34 -15.71
N ILE A 112 -8.22 1.31 -16.25
CA ILE A 112 -8.53 0.66 -17.51
C ILE A 112 -8.91 -0.78 -17.15
N PRO A 113 -10.20 -1.08 -16.94
CA PRO A 113 -10.62 -2.43 -16.61
C PRO A 113 -10.25 -3.39 -17.75
N PRO A 114 -9.74 -4.59 -17.43
CA PRO A 114 -9.52 -5.60 -18.46
C PRO A 114 -10.88 -5.97 -19.06
N VAL A 115 -10.97 -5.99 -20.39
CA VAL A 115 -12.17 -6.44 -21.09
C VAL A 115 -12.32 -7.94 -20.83
N ILE A 116 -13.16 -8.32 -19.87
CA ILE A 116 -13.57 -9.71 -19.71
C ILE A 116 -14.62 -9.96 -20.79
N ALA A 117 -14.17 -10.33 -21.99
CA ALA A 117 -15.04 -10.85 -23.04
C ALA A 117 -15.54 -12.24 -22.64
N GLY A 118 -16.46 -12.27 -21.67
CA GLY A 118 -17.16 -13.46 -21.22
C GLY A 118 -18.65 -13.22 -21.37
N SER A 119 -19.17 -13.43 -22.59
CA SER A 119 -20.60 -13.68 -22.77
C SER A 119 -21.00 -14.86 -21.89
N ILE A 120 -21.99 -14.65 -21.03
CA ILE A 120 -22.81 -15.74 -20.48
C ILE A 120 -24.13 -15.72 -21.24
#